data_AF-U2AGE2-F1
#
_entry.id   AF-U2AGE2-F1
#
_cell.length_a   1.000
_cell.length_b   1.000
_cell.length_c   1.000
_cell.angle_alpha   90.00
_cell.angle_beta   90.00
_cell.angle_gamma   90.00
#
_symmetry.space_group_name_H-M   'P 1'
#
loop_
_entity.id
_entity.type
_entity.pdbx_description
1 polymer ?
#
loop_
_entity_poly.entity_id
_entity_poly.type
_entity_poly.pdbx_seq_one_letter_code
_entity_poly.pdbx_strand_id
1 'polypeptide(L)'
;MRVIFLFFLFPMITWGQAITVTGEFKESYRWVRLSSNVERVLFVLEKGDFLLPDWGYFLKLSEKDAQRLDTSLILVIPLFGDEPIKWVYDTPITFELYPLPGTTDDYYCKKASYTDKDGKQVTLSTTEIPIKSSMQLIQEGKPFLYGNFISENREGDYRDLAQWIEALDSPKKVKVTNTSFRIEIDEKGRRSCNALNYEEDESLSDLAKIRMESIRKFVQGFLPIAENPTKEDWKAWLKGNLSLAF
;
A
#
# COMPACT_ATOMS: atom_id res chain seq x y z
N MET A 1 38.46 -42.13 5.43
CA MET A 1 37.94 -41.06 4.54
C MET A 1 37.23 -40.05 5.43
N ARG A 2 37.81 -38.85 5.64
CA ARG A 2 37.19 -37.80 6.47
C ARG A 2 36.14 -37.09 5.62
N VAL A 3 34.87 -37.27 5.95
CA VAL A 3 33.77 -36.49 5.36
C VAL A 3 33.75 -35.15 6.09
N ILE A 4 34.21 -34.10 5.42
CA ILE A 4 34.03 -32.72 5.86
C ILE A 4 32.62 -32.33 5.42
N PHE A 5 31.69 -32.22 6.38
CA PHE A 5 30.42 -31.55 6.15
C PHE A 5 30.71 -30.04 6.08
N LEU A 6 30.86 -29.51 4.87
CA LEU A 6 30.74 -28.08 4.63
C LEU A 6 29.27 -27.70 4.82
N PHE A 7 28.92 -27.26 6.03
CA PHE A 7 27.74 -26.46 6.25
C PHE A 7 27.98 -25.13 5.52
N PHE A 8 27.43 -24.99 4.31
CA PHE A 8 27.20 -23.66 3.75
C PHE A 8 26.22 -22.98 4.70
N LEU A 9 26.76 -22.13 5.58
CA LEU A 9 26.01 -21.12 6.28
C LEU A 9 25.44 -20.17 5.21
N PHE A 10 24.24 -20.47 4.71
CA PHE A 10 23.42 -19.42 4.13
C PHE A 10 23.29 -18.33 5.21
N PRO A 11 23.56 -17.05 4.90
CA PRO A 11 23.23 -16.00 5.84
C PRO A 11 21.73 -16.11 6.09
N MET A 12 21.40 -16.48 7.32
CA MET A 12 20.05 -16.44 7.84
C MET A 12 19.67 -14.96 7.84
N ILE A 13 19.09 -14.47 6.75
CA ILE A 13 18.47 -13.15 6.72
C ILE A 13 17.44 -13.21 7.84
N THR A 14 17.71 -12.49 8.93
CA THR A 14 16.77 -12.33 10.03
C THR A 14 15.56 -11.62 9.45
N TRP A 15 14.46 -12.35 9.39
CA TRP A 15 13.19 -11.85 8.86
C TRP A 15 12.81 -10.62 9.69
N GLY A 16 12.54 -9.51 9.00
CA GLY A 16 12.21 -8.22 9.63
C GLY A 16 13.38 -7.25 9.90
N GLN A 17 14.64 -7.62 9.66
CA GLN A 17 15.75 -6.66 9.77
C GLN A 17 15.93 -5.89 8.45
N ALA A 18 15.80 -4.56 8.52
CA ALA A 18 16.02 -3.70 7.37
C ALA A 18 17.48 -3.75 6.91
N ILE A 19 17.69 -3.77 5.59
CA ILE A 19 18.99 -3.56 4.96
C ILE A 19 18.97 -2.24 4.19
N THR A 20 20.09 -1.52 4.21
CA THR A 20 20.25 -0.33 3.37
C THR A 20 20.98 -0.71 2.09
N VAL A 21 20.45 -0.31 0.93
CA VAL A 21 21.13 -0.49 -0.36
C VAL A 21 21.06 0.80 -1.16
N THR A 22 22.01 1.01 -2.04
CA THR A 22 21.95 2.06 -3.06
C THR A 22 21.88 1.41 -4.44
N GLY A 23 21.01 1.94 -5.30
CA GLY A 23 20.87 1.49 -6.67
C GLY A 23 20.27 2.56 -7.56
N GLU A 24 20.04 2.20 -8.81
CA GLU A 24 19.46 3.07 -9.82
C GLU A 24 18.36 2.33 -10.59
N PHE A 25 17.24 3.02 -10.84
CA PHE A 25 16.31 2.58 -11.86
C PHE A 25 16.81 3.01 -13.23
N LYS A 26 16.50 2.20 -14.25
CA LYS A 26 16.76 2.54 -15.66
C LYS A 26 15.44 2.63 -16.39
N GLU A 27 15.35 3.55 -17.35
CA GLU A 27 14.14 3.69 -18.18
C GLU A 27 13.80 2.40 -18.95
N SER A 28 14.82 1.61 -19.29
CA SER A 28 14.66 0.32 -19.97
C SER A 28 14.25 -0.83 -19.05
N TYR A 29 14.19 -0.61 -17.73
CA TYR A 29 13.89 -1.67 -16.78
C TYR A 29 12.39 -1.89 -16.67
N ARG A 30 12.04 -3.16 -16.45
CA ARG A 30 10.65 -3.58 -16.34
C ARG A 30 10.14 -3.26 -14.94
N TRP A 31 8.89 -2.85 -14.89
CA TRP A 31 7.99 -2.98 -13.74
C TRP A 31 7.17 -4.26 -13.84
N VAL A 32 6.75 -4.79 -12.69
CA VAL A 32 5.88 -5.95 -12.58
C VAL A 32 4.67 -5.60 -11.73
N ARG A 33 3.48 -6.01 -12.18
CA ARG A 33 2.27 -5.85 -11.39
C ARG A 33 2.32 -6.83 -10.22
N LEU A 34 1.96 -6.37 -9.03
CA LEU A 34 1.90 -7.25 -7.88
C LEU A 34 0.81 -8.32 -8.08
N SER A 35 1.08 -9.53 -7.59
CA SER A 35 0.07 -10.58 -7.52
C SER A 35 -0.72 -10.44 -6.23
N SER A 36 -1.99 -10.86 -6.22
CA SER A 36 -2.83 -10.80 -5.02
C SER A 36 -2.22 -11.51 -3.80
N ASN A 37 -1.36 -12.51 -4.01
CA ASN A 37 -0.64 -13.16 -2.91
C ASN A 37 0.41 -12.24 -2.28
N VAL A 38 1.19 -11.52 -3.10
CA VAL A 38 2.18 -10.55 -2.60
C VAL A 38 1.47 -9.42 -1.88
N GLU A 39 0.38 -8.89 -2.44
CA GLU A 39 -0.43 -7.85 -1.80
C GLU A 39 -0.93 -8.26 -0.41
N ARG A 40 -1.41 -9.50 -0.27
CA ARG A 40 -1.87 -10.06 1.01
C ARG A 40 -0.74 -10.31 2.01
N VAL A 41 0.43 -10.72 1.54
CA VAL A 41 1.63 -10.85 2.39
C VAL A 41 2.05 -9.49 2.92
N LEU A 42 2.10 -8.46 2.06
CA LEU A 42 2.38 -7.08 2.47
C LEU A 42 1.35 -6.59 3.48
N PHE A 43 0.07 -6.91 3.28
CA PHE A 43 -0.98 -6.59 4.23
C PHE A 43 -0.74 -7.17 5.63
N VAL A 44 -0.23 -8.40 5.72
CA VAL A 44 0.13 -9.00 7.01
C VAL A 44 1.35 -8.33 7.62
N LEU A 45 2.41 -8.13 6.83
CA LEU A 45 3.66 -7.52 7.28
C LEU A 45 3.47 -6.09 7.79
N GLU A 46 2.58 -5.34 7.14
CA GLU A 46 2.24 -3.95 7.47
C GLU A 46 1.02 -3.82 8.38
N LYS A 47 0.55 -4.94 8.95
CA LYS A 47 -0.57 -4.99 9.89
C LYS A 47 -1.85 -4.31 9.37
N GLY A 48 -2.03 -4.35 8.06
CA GLY A 48 -3.18 -3.79 7.36
C GLY A 48 -3.27 -2.27 7.40
N ASP A 49 -2.19 -1.53 7.71
CA ASP A 49 -2.21 -0.06 7.79
C ASP A 49 -1.23 0.57 6.81
N PHE A 50 -1.53 0.47 5.52
CA PHE A 50 -0.70 0.99 4.44
C PHE A 50 -1.52 1.20 3.15
N LEU A 51 -0.95 1.97 2.23
CA LEU A 51 -1.45 2.08 0.87
C LEU A 51 -0.75 1.02 0.01
N LEU A 52 -1.53 0.15 -0.62
CA LEU A 52 -0.99 -0.87 -1.50
C LEU A 52 -0.37 -0.23 -2.76
N PRO A 53 0.90 -0.52 -3.11
CA PRO A 53 1.45 -0.13 -4.40
C PRO A 53 0.95 -1.05 -5.51
N ASP A 54 0.84 -0.54 -6.72
CA ASP A 54 0.41 -1.35 -7.89
C ASP A 54 1.58 -2.15 -8.47
N TRP A 55 2.83 -1.65 -8.29
CA TRP A 55 3.99 -2.13 -9.02
C TRP A 55 5.19 -2.43 -8.11
N GLY A 56 5.98 -3.42 -8.53
CA GLY A 56 7.36 -3.58 -8.12
C GLY A 56 8.30 -3.14 -9.25
N TYR A 57 9.46 -2.60 -8.88
CA TYR A 57 10.44 -2.05 -9.82
C TYR A 57 11.77 -2.77 -9.68
N PHE A 58 12.33 -3.24 -10.80
CA PHE A 58 13.67 -3.79 -10.79
C PHE A 58 14.69 -2.67 -10.55
N LEU A 59 15.54 -2.83 -9.55
CA LEU A 59 16.59 -1.89 -9.16
C LEU A 59 17.96 -2.49 -9.47
N LYS A 60 18.78 -1.80 -10.27
CA LYS A 60 20.18 -2.16 -10.44
C LYS A 60 20.95 -1.71 -9.21
N LEU A 61 21.57 -2.65 -8.52
CA LEU A 61 22.37 -2.33 -7.33
C LEU A 61 23.69 -1.64 -7.70
N SER A 62 24.18 -0.82 -6.77
CA SER A 62 25.57 -0.34 -6.80
C SER A 62 26.53 -1.53 -6.76
N GLU A 63 27.73 -1.42 -7.32
CA GLU A 63 28.70 -2.54 -7.33
C GLU A 63 28.98 -3.09 -5.92
N LYS A 64 29.08 -2.19 -4.94
CA LYS A 64 29.29 -2.53 -3.53
C LYS A 64 28.13 -3.35 -2.96
N ASP A 65 26.89 -2.91 -3.19
CA ASP A 65 25.72 -3.63 -2.70
C ASP A 65 25.47 -4.92 -3.48
N ALA A 66 25.80 -4.94 -4.76
CA ALA A 66 25.70 -6.12 -5.60
C ALA A 66 26.64 -7.23 -5.13
N GLN A 67 27.89 -6.88 -4.80
CA GLN A 67 28.85 -7.81 -4.22
C GLN A 67 28.39 -8.32 -2.84
N ARG A 68 27.77 -7.46 -2.04
CA ARG A 68 27.29 -7.82 -0.70
C ARG A 68 26.08 -8.75 -0.73
N LEU A 69 25.20 -8.59 -1.71
CA LEU A 69 23.98 -9.38 -1.86
C LEU A 69 24.13 -10.55 -2.85
N ASP A 70 25.28 -10.70 -3.50
CA ASP A 70 25.56 -11.69 -4.54
C ASP A 70 24.56 -11.66 -5.71
N THR A 71 24.05 -10.46 -6.02
CA THR A 71 23.10 -10.22 -7.11
C THR A 71 23.25 -8.79 -7.59
N SER A 72 23.03 -8.51 -8.88
CA SER A 72 23.13 -7.14 -9.43
C SER A 72 21.77 -6.46 -9.60
N LEU A 73 20.69 -7.23 -9.49
CA LEU A 73 19.32 -6.79 -9.79
C LEU A 73 18.38 -7.35 -8.73
N ILE A 74 17.58 -6.48 -8.13
CA ILE A 74 16.57 -6.87 -7.14
C ILE A 74 15.22 -6.26 -7.52
N LEU A 75 14.12 -6.82 -7.02
CA LEU A 75 12.80 -6.20 -7.11
C LEU A 75 12.53 -5.37 -5.85
N VAL A 76 12.12 -4.12 -6.03
CA VAL A 76 11.75 -3.21 -4.93
C VAL A 76 10.28 -2.81 -5.05
N ILE A 77 9.52 -3.03 -3.98
CA ILE A 77 8.10 -2.67 -3.85
C ILE A 77 7.97 -1.43 -2.94
N PRO A 78 7.63 -0.25 -3.49
CA PRO A 78 7.59 1.02 -2.74
C PRO A 78 6.27 1.22 -1.99
N LEU A 79 6.26 1.01 -0.66
CA LEU A 79 5.04 1.20 0.14
C LEU A 79 4.63 2.67 0.33
N PHE A 80 5.50 3.62 -0.03
CA PHE A 80 5.18 5.05 -0.06
C PHE A 80 4.46 5.48 -1.35
N GLY A 81 4.04 4.51 -2.19
CA GLY A 81 3.38 4.72 -3.47
C GLY A 81 4.35 4.74 -4.65
N ASP A 82 3.79 4.54 -5.84
CA ASP A 82 4.55 4.38 -7.09
C ASP A 82 4.98 5.72 -7.70
N GLU A 83 4.08 6.71 -7.69
CA GLU A 83 4.27 8.01 -8.35
C GLU A 83 5.57 8.75 -7.93
N PRO A 84 5.99 8.74 -6.65
CA PRO A 84 7.22 9.42 -6.24
C PRO A 84 8.51 8.91 -6.90
N ILE A 85 8.55 7.66 -7.37
CA ILE A 85 9.76 7.05 -7.94
C ILE A 85 9.65 6.68 -9.42
N LYS A 86 8.43 6.65 -9.97
CA LYS A 86 8.09 6.16 -11.31
C LYS A 86 8.92 6.76 -12.45
N TRP A 87 9.50 7.95 -12.24
CA TRP A 87 10.26 8.69 -13.26
C TRP A 87 11.67 9.07 -12.81
N VAL A 88 12.16 8.51 -11.71
CA VAL A 88 13.50 8.79 -11.17
C VAL A 88 14.48 7.77 -11.74
N TYR A 89 15.02 8.06 -12.94
CA TYR A 89 15.98 7.21 -13.64
C TYR A 89 17.41 7.71 -13.52
N ASP A 90 18.37 6.79 -13.65
CA ASP A 90 19.81 7.07 -13.70
C ASP A 90 20.33 7.90 -12.51
N THR A 91 19.57 7.88 -11.41
CA THR A 91 19.81 8.63 -10.19
C THR A 91 20.07 7.61 -9.09
N PRO A 92 21.18 7.70 -8.35
CA PRO A 92 21.41 6.84 -7.19
C PRO A 92 20.36 7.11 -6.10
N ILE A 93 19.57 6.10 -5.78
CA ILE A 93 18.58 6.12 -4.71
C ILE A 93 19.03 5.15 -3.63
N THR A 94 19.01 5.60 -2.39
CA THR A 94 19.27 4.77 -1.22
C THR A 94 17.95 4.35 -0.60
N PHE A 95 17.78 3.04 -0.43
CA PHE A 95 16.57 2.43 0.09
C PHE A 95 16.81 1.76 1.43
N GLU A 96 15.81 1.82 2.30
CA GLU A 96 15.65 0.93 3.45
C GLU A 96 14.73 -0.22 3.03
N LEU A 97 15.32 -1.39 2.82
CA LEU A 97 14.67 -2.58 2.28
C LEU A 97 14.39 -3.61 3.35
N TYR A 98 13.23 -4.25 3.23
CA TYR A 98 12.81 -5.37 4.04
C TYR A 98 12.62 -6.58 3.11
N PRO A 99 13.19 -7.74 3.42
CA PRO A 99 13.07 -8.93 2.58
C PRO A 99 11.61 -9.38 2.51
N LEU A 100 11.14 -9.73 1.31
CA LEU A 100 9.82 -10.33 1.15
C LEU A 100 9.89 -11.84 1.51
N PRO A 101 9.07 -12.32 2.45
CA PRO A 101 8.91 -13.72 2.76
C PRO A 101 8.76 -14.67 1.57
N GLY A 102 9.58 -15.72 1.54
CA GLY A 102 9.42 -16.83 0.60
C GLY A 102 9.84 -16.53 -0.84
N THR A 103 10.51 -15.40 -1.08
CA THR A 103 11.10 -15.06 -2.38
C THR A 103 12.62 -14.90 -2.26
N THR A 104 13.28 -14.70 -3.40
CA THR A 104 14.71 -14.38 -3.47
C THR A 104 14.84 -13.07 -4.23
N ASP A 105 15.65 -12.15 -3.72
CA ASP A 105 15.91 -10.84 -4.32
C ASP A 105 14.70 -9.90 -4.46
N ASP A 106 13.57 -10.21 -3.82
CA ASP A 106 12.43 -9.29 -3.74
C ASP A 106 12.34 -8.65 -2.36
N TYR A 107 12.14 -7.34 -2.36
CA TYR A 107 12.10 -6.52 -1.16
C TYR A 107 10.95 -5.52 -1.24
N TYR A 108 10.43 -5.15 -0.09
CA TYR A 108 9.58 -3.97 0.04
C TYR A 108 10.31 -2.87 0.80
N CYS A 109 9.96 -1.62 0.52
CA CYS A 109 10.62 -0.47 1.11
C CYS A 109 9.61 0.52 1.68
N LYS A 110 9.92 1.03 2.86
CA LYS A 110 9.11 2.06 3.53
C LYS A 110 9.70 3.45 3.42
N LYS A 111 10.99 3.51 3.06
CA LYS A 111 11.77 4.74 3.01
C LYS A 111 12.80 4.68 1.91
N ALA A 112 12.95 5.81 1.22
CA ALA A 112 14.01 6.01 0.25
C ALA A 112 14.51 7.46 0.31
N SER A 113 15.74 7.69 -0.15
CA SER A 113 16.31 9.02 -0.27
C SER A 113 17.22 9.14 -1.48
N TYR A 114 17.17 10.27 -2.14
CA TYR A 114 18.04 10.59 -3.28
C TYR A 114 18.27 12.10 -3.38
N THR A 115 19.32 12.47 -4.11
CA THR A 115 19.55 13.86 -4.49
C THR A 115 18.95 14.08 -5.87
N ASP A 116 18.04 15.05 -6.02
CA ASP A 116 17.46 15.38 -7.32
C ASP A 116 18.45 16.12 -8.24
N LYS A 117 18.02 16.37 -9.47
CA LYS A 117 18.82 17.07 -10.49
C LYS A 117 19.27 18.48 -10.11
N ASP A 118 18.58 19.11 -9.15
CA ASP A 118 18.86 20.47 -8.68
C ASP A 118 19.75 20.43 -7.40
N GLY A 119 20.21 19.25 -6.99
CA GLY A 119 21.05 19.05 -5.83
C GLY A 119 20.29 19.01 -4.51
N LYS A 120 18.95 18.97 -4.53
CA LYS A 120 18.12 18.94 -3.32
C LYS A 120 17.94 17.50 -2.84
N GLN A 121 18.05 17.32 -1.53
CA GLN A 121 17.75 16.04 -0.89
C GLN A 121 16.24 15.81 -0.84
N VAL A 122 15.83 14.65 -1.36
CA VAL A 122 14.46 14.15 -1.33
C VAL A 122 14.42 12.94 -0.42
N THR A 123 13.44 12.90 0.49
CA THR A 123 13.12 11.73 1.31
C THR A 123 11.70 11.31 1.00
N LEU A 124 11.51 10.01 0.80
CA LEU A 124 10.22 9.38 0.56
C LEU A 124 9.92 8.46 1.74
N SER A 125 8.68 8.50 2.23
CA SER A 125 8.27 7.67 3.37
C SER A 125 6.79 7.35 3.35
N THR A 126 6.40 6.20 3.93
CA THR A 126 5.00 5.81 4.10
C THR A 126 4.20 6.77 4.97
N THR A 127 4.86 7.59 5.79
CA THR A 127 4.25 8.62 6.65
C THR A 127 3.94 9.92 5.92
N GLU A 128 4.50 10.14 4.73
CA GLU A 128 4.40 11.41 3.98
C GLU A 128 3.61 11.25 2.67
N ILE A 129 2.65 10.32 2.63
CA ILE A 129 1.77 10.14 1.47
C ILE A 129 0.87 11.38 1.33
N PRO A 130 0.93 12.12 0.20
CA PRO A 130 0.25 13.41 0.05
C PRO A 130 -1.28 13.29 -0.08
N ILE A 131 -1.79 12.09 -0.44
CA ILE A 131 -3.21 11.83 -0.60
C ILE A 131 -3.79 11.35 0.74
N LYS A 132 -4.73 12.11 1.28
CA LYS A 132 -5.45 11.74 2.51
C LYS A 132 -6.49 10.66 2.25
N SER A 133 -6.61 9.71 3.17
CA SER A 133 -7.71 8.73 3.16
C SER A 133 -9.03 9.41 3.53
N SER A 134 -10.15 8.76 3.21
CA SER A 134 -11.48 9.23 3.66
C SER A 134 -11.57 9.30 5.20
N MET A 135 -10.92 8.38 5.93
CA MET A 135 -10.90 8.41 7.40
C MET A 135 -10.13 9.61 7.95
N GLN A 136 -8.98 9.96 7.37
CA GLN A 136 -8.23 11.16 7.76
C GLN A 136 -9.04 12.44 7.54
N LEU A 137 -9.80 12.52 6.44
CA LEU A 137 -10.71 13.65 6.20
C LEU A 137 -11.86 13.70 7.23
N ILE A 138 -12.43 12.54 7.58
CA ILE A 138 -13.46 12.43 8.64
C ILE A 138 -12.93 12.92 9.99
N GLN A 139 -11.71 12.53 10.36
CA GLN A 139 -11.07 12.98 11.61
C GLN A 139 -10.81 14.49 11.65
N GLU A 140 -10.54 15.10 10.49
CA GLU A 140 -10.42 16.55 10.33
C GLU A 140 -11.78 17.28 10.26
N GLY A 141 -12.89 16.55 10.27
CA GLY A 141 -14.23 17.11 10.11
C GLY A 141 -14.50 17.68 8.71
N LYS A 142 -13.79 17.19 7.70
CA LYS A 142 -13.93 17.64 6.31
C LYS A 142 -14.77 16.66 5.49
N PRO A 143 -15.52 17.14 4.48
CA PRO A 143 -16.18 16.25 3.53
C PRO A 143 -15.15 15.53 2.67
N PHE A 144 -15.50 14.33 2.20
CA PHE A 144 -14.74 13.56 1.22
C PHE A 144 -15.65 13.13 0.07
N LEU A 145 -15.06 12.88 -1.11
CA LEU A 145 -15.81 12.43 -2.27
C LEU A 145 -16.17 10.95 -2.12
N TYR A 146 -17.45 10.59 -2.22
CA TYR A 146 -17.89 9.19 -2.14
C TYR A 146 -17.21 8.31 -3.19
N GLY A 147 -17.00 8.86 -4.40
CA GLY A 147 -16.26 8.19 -5.48
C GLY A 147 -14.84 7.80 -5.05
N ASN A 148 -14.13 8.69 -4.34
CA ASN A 148 -12.79 8.38 -3.82
C ASN A 148 -12.85 7.29 -2.75
N PHE A 149 -13.81 7.35 -1.83
CA PHE A 149 -14.03 6.28 -0.85
C PHE A 149 -14.27 4.91 -1.51
N ILE A 150 -15.03 4.88 -2.62
CA ILE A 150 -15.21 3.64 -3.39
C ILE A 150 -13.91 3.20 -4.09
N SER A 151 -13.13 4.12 -4.65
CA SER A 151 -11.81 3.82 -5.21
C SER A 151 -10.84 3.29 -4.15
N GLU A 152 -10.75 3.91 -2.98
CA GLU A 152 -9.94 3.43 -1.84
C GLU A 152 -10.24 1.96 -1.51
N ASN A 153 -11.52 1.56 -1.54
CA ASN A 153 -11.94 0.18 -1.29
C ASN A 153 -11.60 -0.81 -2.41
N ARG A 154 -11.40 -0.34 -3.65
CA ARG A 154 -11.09 -1.18 -4.81
C ARG A 154 -9.59 -1.24 -5.13
N GLU A 155 -8.89 -0.16 -4.86
CA GLU A 155 -7.49 0.08 -5.25
C GLU A 155 -6.51 -0.25 -4.10
N GLY A 156 -7.01 -0.74 -2.96
CA GLY A 156 -6.15 -1.26 -1.90
C GLY A 156 -5.52 -0.19 -1.00
N ASP A 157 -6.19 0.95 -0.80
CA ASP A 157 -5.88 1.78 0.36
C ASP A 157 -6.40 1.03 1.59
N TYR A 158 -5.53 0.56 2.49
CA TYR A 158 -5.94 -0.13 3.72
C TYR A 158 -5.74 0.70 4.99
N ARG A 159 -5.27 1.95 4.84
CA ARG A 159 -4.96 2.82 5.96
C ARG A 159 -6.15 3.02 6.90
N ASP A 160 -5.81 3.33 8.15
CA ASP A 160 -6.74 3.64 9.23
C ASP A 160 -7.67 2.48 9.62
N LEU A 161 -7.20 1.24 9.42
CA LEU A 161 -7.97 0.02 9.67
C LEU A 161 -8.54 -0.03 11.10
N ALA A 162 -7.76 0.34 12.11
CA ALA A 162 -8.22 0.34 13.50
C ALA A 162 -9.36 1.34 13.73
N GLN A 163 -9.29 2.51 13.10
CA GLN A 163 -10.29 3.57 13.19
C GLN A 163 -11.58 3.15 12.47
N TRP A 164 -11.47 2.46 11.34
CA TRP A 164 -12.63 1.87 10.65
C TRP A 164 -13.31 0.78 11.50
N ILE A 165 -12.54 -0.07 12.19
CA ILE A 165 -13.08 -1.06 13.12
C ILE A 165 -13.81 -0.37 14.28
N GLU A 166 -13.23 0.69 14.87
CA GLU A 166 -13.89 1.45 15.92
C GLU A 166 -15.19 2.12 15.47
N ALA A 167 -15.32 2.42 14.18
CA ALA A 167 -16.48 3.08 13.59
C ALA A 167 -17.69 2.15 13.33
N LEU A 168 -17.54 0.82 13.42
CA LEU A 168 -18.58 -0.16 13.05
C LEU A 168 -19.93 0.00 13.78
N ASP A 169 -19.91 0.51 15.00
CA ASP A 169 -21.08 0.78 15.86
C ASP A 169 -21.26 2.27 16.16
N SER A 170 -20.56 3.13 15.43
CA SER A 170 -20.58 4.58 15.67
C SER A 170 -21.95 5.19 15.35
N PRO A 171 -22.54 6.00 16.26
CA PRO A 171 -23.77 6.74 15.99
C PRO A 171 -23.53 8.02 15.17
N LYS A 172 -22.27 8.33 14.83
CA LYS A 172 -21.90 9.58 14.15
C LYS A 172 -22.35 9.57 12.69
N LYS A 173 -22.69 10.76 12.20
CA LYS A 173 -22.82 11.06 10.77
C LYS A 173 -21.66 11.92 10.30
N VAL A 174 -21.29 11.77 9.03
CA VAL A 174 -20.19 12.49 8.39
C VAL A 174 -20.65 13.09 7.07
N LYS A 175 -20.11 14.25 6.71
CA LYS A 175 -20.40 14.89 5.43
C LYS A 175 -19.68 14.15 4.30
N VAL A 176 -20.42 13.81 3.25
CA VAL A 176 -19.91 13.15 2.06
C VAL A 176 -20.34 13.93 0.83
N THR A 177 -19.42 14.17 -0.10
CA THR A 177 -19.72 14.76 -1.41
C THR A 177 -20.02 13.64 -2.40
N ASN A 178 -21.18 13.69 -3.02
CA ASN A 178 -21.59 12.82 -4.12
C ASN A 178 -21.51 13.57 -5.45
N THR A 179 -21.15 12.87 -6.53
CA THR A 179 -21.17 13.41 -7.90
C THR A 179 -22.29 12.76 -8.68
N SER A 180 -23.22 13.57 -9.17
CA SER A 180 -24.22 13.15 -10.16
C SER A 180 -23.82 13.63 -11.55
N PHE A 181 -24.07 12.81 -12.56
CA PHE A 181 -23.89 13.17 -13.96
C PHE A 181 -25.24 13.37 -14.62
N ARG A 182 -25.49 14.58 -15.12
CA ARG A 182 -26.68 14.89 -15.91
C ARG A 182 -26.29 14.98 -17.37
N ILE A 183 -26.94 14.18 -18.21
CA ILE A 183 -26.85 14.31 -19.67
C ILE A 183 -27.92 15.29 -20.13
N GLU A 184 -27.49 16.32 -20.86
CA GLU A 184 -28.37 17.28 -21.50
C GLU A 184 -28.23 17.15 -23.01
N ILE A 185 -29.35 17.27 -23.74
CA ILE A 185 -29.38 17.24 -25.20
C ILE A 185 -29.89 18.61 -25.65
N ASP A 186 -29.08 19.34 -26.40
CA ASP A 186 -29.49 20.64 -26.92
C ASP A 186 -30.48 20.50 -28.09
N GLU A 187 -31.05 21.64 -28.52
CA GLU A 187 -32.00 21.71 -29.64
C GLU A 187 -31.43 21.18 -30.97
N LYS A 188 -30.11 21.04 -31.08
CA LYS A 188 -29.40 20.50 -32.25
C LYS A 188 -29.04 19.01 -32.09
N GLY A 189 -29.53 18.36 -31.03
CA GLY A 189 -29.27 16.94 -30.73
C GLY A 189 -27.88 16.67 -30.15
N ARG A 190 -27.10 17.70 -29.78
CA ARG A 190 -25.77 17.53 -29.20
C ARG A 190 -25.89 17.19 -27.72
N ARG A 191 -25.14 16.17 -27.29
CA ARG A 191 -25.08 15.71 -25.90
C ARG A 191 -24.00 16.49 -25.14
N SER A 192 -24.34 17.03 -23.98
CA SER A 192 -23.40 17.46 -22.95
C SER A 192 -23.59 16.62 -21.68
N CYS A 193 -22.51 16.43 -20.92
CA CYS A 193 -22.54 15.75 -19.63
C CYS A 193 -22.01 16.72 -18.58
N ASN A 194 -22.86 17.11 -17.63
CA ASN A 194 -22.51 18.02 -16.55
C ASN A 194 -22.40 17.24 -15.25
N ALA A 195 -21.29 17.42 -14.55
CA ALA A 195 -21.11 16.89 -13.19
C ALA A 195 -21.66 17.90 -12.18
N LEU A 196 -22.53 17.45 -11.29
CA LEU A 196 -23.04 18.22 -10.15
C LEU A 196 -22.66 17.53 -8.85
N ASN A 197 -21.93 18.25 -8.01
CA ASN A 197 -21.56 17.81 -6.67
C ASN A 197 -22.57 18.31 -5.64
N TYR A 198 -22.93 17.43 -4.71
CA TYR A 198 -23.80 17.77 -3.57
C TYR A 198 -23.31 17.05 -2.31
N GLU A 199 -23.57 17.63 -1.14
CA GLU A 199 -23.17 17.07 0.15
C GLU A 199 -24.36 16.45 0.87
N GLU A 200 -24.14 15.29 1.47
CA GLU A 200 -25.13 14.59 2.31
C GLU A 200 -24.47 14.07 3.59
N ASP A 201 -25.28 13.86 4.62
CA ASP A 201 -24.83 13.25 5.87
C ASP A 201 -24.98 11.73 5.81
N GLU A 202 -23.86 11.03 5.79
CA GLU A 202 -23.80 9.57 5.77
C GLU A 202 -23.51 8.98 7.14
N SER A 203 -24.02 7.78 7.39
CA SER A 203 -23.75 7.02 8.62
C SER A 203 -22.31 6.52 8.61
N LEU A 204 -21.52 6.91 9.62
CA LEU A 204 -20.14 6.44 9.75
C LEU A 204 -20.07 4.92 9.93
N SER A 205 -21.06 4.34 10.62
CA SER A 205 -21.15 2.89 10.77
C SER A 205 -21.42 2.15 9.45
N ASP A 206 -22.19 2.73 8.53
CA ASP A 206 -22.48 2.10 7.24
C ASP A 206 -21.28 2.19 6.30
N LEU A 207 -20.58 3.32 6.30
CA LEU A 207 -19.28 3.47 5.63
C LEU A 207 -18.25 2.46 6.17
N ALA A 208 -18.18 2.30 7.50
CA ALA A 208 -17.31 1.31 8.13
C ALA A 208 -17.66 -0.12 7.69
N LYS A 209 -18.95 -0.49 7.62
CA LYS A 209 -19.36 -1.82 7.12
C LYS A 209 -18.93 -2.06 5.67
N ILE A 210 -19.09 -1.06 4.79
CA ILE A 210 -18.63 -1.15 3.39
C ILE A 210 -17.12 -1.41 3.34
N ARG A 211 -16.36 -0.65 4.13
CA ARG A 211 -14.91 -0.78 4.25
C ARG A 211 -14.49 -2.17 4.73
N MET A 212 -15.06 -2.62 5.84
CA MET A 212 -14.74 -3.91 6.44
C MET A 212 -15.14 -5.08 5.54
N GLU A 213 -16.24 -4.98 4.78
CA GLU A 213 -16.61 -5.99 3.79
C GLU A 213 -15.60 -6.07 2.63
N SER A 214 -15.02 -4.93 2.21
CA SER A 214 -13.94 -4.95 1.21
C SER A 214 -12.71 -5.69 1.72
N ILE A 215 -12.27 -5.39 2.96
CA ILE A 215 -11.14 -6.06 3.60
C ILE A 215 -11.41 -7.57 3.75
N ARG A 216 -12.61 -7.95 4.16
CA ARG A 216 -13.01 -9.35 4.30
C ARG A 216 -12.88 -10.12 2.98
N LYS A 217 -13.31 -9.52 1.87
CA LYS A 217 -13.15 -10.09 0.53
C LYS A 217 -11.68 -10.18 0.12
N PHE A 218 -10.91 -9.12 0.38
CA PHE A 218 -9.49 -9.08 0.06
C PHE A 218 -8.71 -10.21 0.75
N VAL A 219 -8.95 -10.44 2.04
CA VAL A 219 -8.26 -11.47 2.84
C VAL A 219 -8.92 -12.86 2.81
N GLN A 220 -10.02 -13.02 2.06
CA GLN A 220 -10.78 -14.26 2.02
C GLN A 220 -9.91 -15.44 1.56
N GLY A 221 -9.98 -16.54 2.31
CA GLY A 221 -9.20 -17.76 2.05
C GLY A 221 -7.72 -17.67 2.42
N PHE A 222 -7.25 -16.51 2.88
CA PHE A 222 -5.88 -16.30 3.35
C PHE A 222 -5.83 -16.09 4.87
N LEU A 223 -6.68 -15.20 5.41
CA LEU A 223 -6.83 -15.01 6.85
C LEU A 223 -8.25 -15.41 7.29
N PRO A 224 -8.41 -16.31 8.26
CA PRO A 224 -9.73 -16.72 8.71
C PRO A 224 -10.44 -15.57 9.41
N ILE A 225 -11.67 -15.30 9.01
CA ILE A 225 -12.57 -14.34 9.65
C ILE A 225 -14.01 -14.88 9.60
N ALA A 226 -14.81 -14.55 10.61
CA ALA A 226 -16.22 -14.91 10.63
C ALA A 226 -16.95 -14.35 9.40
N GLU A 227 -18.03 -15.00 9.00
CA GLU A 227 -18.84 -14.57 7.84
C GLU A 227 -19.53 -13.23 8.09
N ASN A 228 -20.01 -13.01 9.32
CA ASN A 228 -20.64 -11.77 9.78
C ASN A 228 -19.91 -11.26 11.04
N PRO A 229 -18.69 -10.71 10.87
CA PRO A 229 -17.85 -10.32 12.00
C PRO A 229 -18.41 -9.10 12.73
N THR A 230 -18.49 -9.20 14.05
CA THR A 230 -18.77 -8.06 14.94
C THR A 230 -17.53 -7.18 15.07
N LYS A 231 -17.68 -6.00 15.69
CA LYS A 231 -16.56 -5.12 16.04
C LYS A 231 -15.50 -5.84 16.88
N GLU A 232 -15.91 -6.66 17.84
CA GLU A 232 -14.97 -7.41 18.68
C GLU A 232 -14.28 -8.54 17.91
N ASP A 233 -14.98 -9.19 16.96
CA ASP A 233 -14.35 -10.17 16.06
C ASP A 233 -13.23 -9.50 15.23
N TRP A 234 -13.48 -8.31 14.69
CA TRP A 234 -12.47 -7.55 13.95
C TRP A 234 -11.29 -7.10 14.82
N LYS A 235 -11.53 -6.66 16.06
CA LYS A 235 -10.46 -6.32 17.00
C LYS A 235 -9.60 -7.54 17.34
N ALA A 236 -10.24 -8.67 17.61
CA ALA A 236 -9.55 -9.94 17.87
C ALA A 236 -8.76 -10.40 16.63
N TRP A 237 -9.34 -10.28 15.44
CA TRP A 237 -8.69 -10.60 14.18
C TRP A 237 -7.46 -9.73 13.92
N LEU A 238 -7.58 -8.41 14.09
CA LEU A 238 -6.47 -7.46 13.95
C LEU A 238 -5.35 -7.78 14.95
N LYS A 239 -5.70 -8.08 16.21
CA LYS A 239 -4.72 -8.42 17.24
C LYS A 239 -4.08 -9.80 17.02
N GLY A 240 -4.83 -10.80 16.57
CA GLY A 240 -4.36 -12.19 16.49
C GLY A 240 -3.64 -12.52 15.19
N ASN A 241 -4.18 -12.10 14.05
CA ASN A 241 -3.69 -12.50 12.73
C ASN A 241 -2.62 -11.56 12.17
N LEU A 242 -2.55 -10.32 12.66
CA LEU A 242 -1.58 -9.31 12.22
C LEU A 242 -0.46 -9.06 13.25
N SER A 243 -0.50 -9.72 14.41
CA SER A 243 0.63 -9.74 15.36
C SER A 243 1.60 -10.90 15.17
N LEU A 244 1.23 -11.89 14.33
CA LEU A 244 2.04 -13.06 14.00
C LEU A 244 3.02 -12.82 12.84
N ALA A 245 3.18 -11.58 12.37
CA ALA A 245 4.27 -11.22 11.47
C ALA A 245 5.60 -11.40 12.23
N PHE A 246 6.33 -12.44 11.83
CA PHE A 246 7.52 -13.04 12.44
C PHE A 246 8.62 -12.06 12.82
#